data_AF-A0A950P3X8-F1
#
_entry.id   AF-A0A950P3X8-F1
#
_cell.length_a   1.000
_cell.length_b   1.000
_cell.length_c   1.000
_cell.angle_alpha   90.00
_cell.angle_beta   90.00
_cell.angle_gamma   90.00
#
_symmetry.space_group_name_H-M   'P 1'
#
loop_
_entity.id
_entity.type
_entity.pdbx_description
1 polymer ?
#
loop_
_entity_poly.entity_id
_entity_poly.type
_entity_poly.pdbx_seq_one_letter_code
_entity_poly.pdbx_strand_id
1 'polypeptide(L)' 'KPLELDCMSGAVIELAHRLGIAVPHVEAVHACAKLIDALGRARSAPRGAEVAA' A
#
# COMPACT_ATOMS: atom_id res chain seq x y z
N LYS A 1 9.26 2.45 9.35
CA LYS A 1 7.89 1.88 9.50
C LYS A 1 7.33 1.51 8.11
N PRO A 2 6.51 0.46 7.95
CA PRO A 2 5.93 0.11 6.64
C PRO A 2 5.21 1.28 5.94
N LEU A 3 4.55 2.16 6.70
CA LEU A 3 3.91 3.39 6.20
C LEU A 3 4.88 4.41 5.58
N GLU A 4 6.14 4.45 6.02
CA GLU A 4 7.12 5.39 5.45
C GLU A 4 7.48 5.00 4.02
N LEU A 5 7.50 3.70 3.73
CA LEU A 5 7.77 3.20 2.38
C LEU A 5 6.63 3.53 1.41
N ASP A 6 5.36 3.41 1.84
CA ASP A 6 4.18 3.77 1.02
C ASP A 6 4.20 5.25 0.61
N CYS A 7 4.47 6.13 1.57
CA CYS A 7 4.55 7.58 1.33
C CYS A 7 5.71 7.95 0.39
N MET A 8 6.91 7.44 0.65
CA MET A 8 8.09 7.76 -0.16
C MET A 8 7.98 7.20 -1.59
N SER A 9 7.56 5.94 -1.74
CA SER A 9 7.42 5.32 -3.05
C SER A 9 6.28 5.93 -3.87
N GLY A 10 5.17 6.30 -3.23
CA GLY A 10 4.07 7.02 -3.89
C GLY A 10 4.51 8.38 -4.43
N ALA A 11 5.29 9.16 -3.67
CA ALA A 11 5.83 10.43 -4.12
C ALA A 11 6.80 10.29 -5.30
N VAL A 12 7.65 9.26 -5.29
CA VAL A 12 8.56 8.96 -6.40
C VAL A 12 7.80 8.58 -7.66
N ILE A 13 6.77 7.74 -7.56
CA ILE A 13 5.92 7.33 -8.70
C ILE A 13 5.22 8.55 -9.31
N GLU A 14 4.60 9.39 -8.48
CA GLU A 14 3.92 10.61 -8.93
C GLU A 14 4.88 11.55 -9.69
N LEU A 15 6.08 11.78 -9.16
CA LEU A 15 7.09 12.60 -9.83
C LEU A 15 7.57 11.98 -11.13
N ALA A 16 7.80 10.65 -11.14
CA ALA A 16 8.25 9.93 -12.32
C ALA A 16 7.23 10.01 -13.46
N HIS A 17 5.94 9.86 -13.15
CA HIS A 17 4.85 10.02 -14.12
C HIS A 17 4.81 11.44 -14.69
N ARG A 18 4.98 12.48 -13.86
CA ARG A 18 5.03 13.88 -14.34
C ARG A 18 6.22 14.17 -15.24
N LEU A 19 7.33 13.46 -15.05
CA LEU A 19 8.55 13.62 -15.84
C LEU A 19 8.63 12.66 -17.04
N GLY A 20 7.66 11.76 -17.20
CA GLY A 20 7.70 10.72 -18.25
C GLY A 20 8.80 9.67 -18.04
N ILE A 21 9.21 9.43 -16.80
CA ILE A 21 10.26 8.46 -16.45
C ILE A 21 9.60 7.16 -15.98
N ALA A 22 9.98 6.04 -16.59
CA ALA A 22 9.52 4.72 -16.16
C ALA A 22 10.23 4.28 -14.88
N VAL A 23 9.46 3.84 -13.88
CA VAL A 23 9.99 3.35 -12.59
C VAL A 23 9.37 2.00 -12.17
N PRO A 24 9.43 0.96 -13.02
CA PRO A 24 8.67 -0.28 -12.84
C PRO A 24 8.98 -1.01 -11.53
N HIS A 25 10.23 -0.93 -11.06
CA HIS A 25 10.63 -1.55 -9.79
C HIS A 25 10.08 -0.79 -8.58
N VAL A 26 9.96 0.54 -8.66
CA VAL A 26 9.38 1.34 -7.58
C VAL A 26 7.87 1.08 -7.49
N GLU A 27 7.19 0.99 -8.63
CA GLU A 27 5.76 0.63 -8.72
C GLU A 27 5.50 -0.75 -8.12
N ALA A 28 6.33 -1.75 -8.45
CA ALA A 28 6.21 -3.09 -7.89
C ALA A 28 6.37 -3.11 -6.36
N VAL A 29 7.38 -2.41 -5.84
CA VAL A 29 7.60 -2.31 -4.38
C VAL A 29 6.45 -1.57 -3.69
N HIS A 30 5.94 -0.48 -4.30
CA HIS A 30 4.78 0.26 -3.80
C HIS A 30 3.53 -0.63 -3.71
N ALA A 31 3.25 -1.41 -4.75
CA ALA A 31 2.14 -2.35 -4.77
C ALA A 31 2.27 -3.43 -3.67
N CYS A 32 3.47 -3.97 -3.46
CA CYS A 32 3.73 -4.91 -2.37
C CYS A 32 3.51 -4.27 -0.98
N ALA A 33 3.96 -3.03 -0.78
CA ALA A 33 3.75 -2.30 0.47
C ALA A 33 2.24 -2.08 0.75
N LYS A 34 1.47 -1.68 -0.26
CA LYS A 34 0.00 -1.58 -0.19
C LYS A 34 -0.67 -2.89 0.19
N LEU A 35 -0.23 -3.99 -0.41
CA LEU A 35 -0.78 -5.32 -0.13
C LEU A 35 -0.55 -5.73 1.32
N ILE A 36 0.68 -5.57 1.84
CA ILE A 36 1.02 -5.91 3.23
C ILE A 36 0.17 -5.10 4.22
N ASP A 37 -0.03 -3.82 3.95
CA ASP A 37 -0.85 -2.92 4.76
C ASP A 37 -2.35 -3.33 4.73
N ALA A 38 -2.88 -3.68 3.55
CA ALA A 38 -4.23 -4.20 3.41
C ALA A 38 -4.44 -5.52 4.18
N LEU A 39 -3.49 -6.46 4.08
CA LEU A 39 -3.50 -7.72 4.83
C LEU A 39 -3.38 -7.49 6.34
N GLY A 40 -2.60 -6.48 6.75
CA GLY A 40 -2.51 -6.04 8.14
C GLY A 40 -3.85 -5.54 8.69
N ARG A 41 -4.54 -4.68 7.94
CA ARG A 41 -5.89 -4.19 8.32
C ARG A 41 -6.90 -5.33 8.39
N ALA A 42 -6.93 -6.22 7.40
CA ALA A 42 -7.87 -7.33 7.35
C ALA A 42 -7.72 -8.26 8.57
N ARG A 43 -6.49 -8.49 9.03
CA ARG A 43 -6.20 -9.30 10.23
C ARG A 43 -6.64 -8.63 11.53
N SER A 44 -6.61 -7.30 11.59
CA SER A 44 -6.96 -6.53 12.78
C SER A 44 -8.44 -6.16 12.88
N ALA A 45 -9.23 -6.45 11.85
CA ALA A 45 -10.68 -6.25 11.88
C ALA A 45 -11.33 -7.22 12.89
N PRO A 46 -12.28 -6.75 13.73
CA PRO A 46 -12.94 -7.61 14.70
C PRO A 46 -13.76 -8.68 13.97
N ARG A 47 -13.49 -9.96 14.28
CA ARG A 47 -14.14 -11.15 13.70
C ARG A 47 -15.54 -11.44 14.23
N GLY A 48 -16.22 -10.49 14.88
CA GLY A 48 -17.44 -10.74 15.63
C GLY A 48 -18.45 -9.60 15.54
N ALA A 49 -19.23 -9.56 14.47
CA ALA A 49 -20.50 -8.83 14.39
C ALA A 49 -21.53 -9.60 13.56
N GLU A 50 -21.43 -10.93 13.55
CA GLU A 50 -22.43 -11.83 12.96
C GLU A 50 -22.76 -12.87 14.03
N VAL A 51 -23.85 -12.63 14.75
CA VAL A 51 -24.86 -13.53 15.32
C VAL A 51 -25.52 -12.76 16.48
N ALA A 52 -26.46 -11.89 16.14
CA ALA A 52 -27.52 -11.46 17.04
C ALA A 52 -28.83 -11.56 16.26
N ALA A 53 -29.40 -12.76 16.29
CA ALA A 53 -30.78 -13.06 15.94
C ALA A 53 -31.64 -12.94 17.21
#